data_AF-A0A852TWM3-F1
#
_entry.id   AF-A0A852TWM3-F1
#
_cell.length_a   1.000
_cell.length_b   1.000
_cell.length_c   1.000
_cell.angle_alpha   90.00
_cell.angle_beta   90.00
_cell.angle_gamma   90.00
#
_symmetry.space_group_name_H-M   'P 1'
#
loop_
_entity.id
_entity.type
_entity.pdbx_description
1 polymer ?
#
loop_
_entity_poly.entity_id
_entity_poly.type
_entity_poly.pdbx_seq_one_letter_code
_entity_poly.pdbx_strand_id
1 'polypeptide(L)' 'MGDHRKEVNCNGCRGTGRVQQSDDGRMVMVPCTLCGGSGKQP' A
#
# COMPACT_ATOMS: atom_id res chain seq x y z
N MET A 1 -1.77 28.86 -5.97
CA MET A 1 -1.29 27.56 -6.50
C MET A 1 -1.72 26.53 -5.48
N GLY A 2 -2.77 25.75 -5.76
CA GLY A 2 -3.25 24.75 -4.81
C GLY A 2 -2.20 23.65 -4.69
N ASP A 3 -1.73 23.40 -3.48
CA ASP A 3 -0.90 22.25 -3.16
C ASP A 3 -1.71 20.97 -3.42
N HIS A 4 -1.68 20.50 -4.66
CA HIS A 4 -1.96 19.11 -4.96
C HIS A 4 -0.81 18.33 -4.32
N ARG A 5 -0.89 18.09 -3.00
CA ARG A 5 -0.23 16.95 -2.38
C ARG A 5 -0.76 15.76 -3.15
N LYS A 6 -0.03 15.37 -4.20
CA LYS A 6 -0.32 14.16 -4.94
C LYS A 6 -0.23 13.08 -3.89
N GLU A 7 -1.37 12.59 -3.44
CA GLU A 7 -1.43 11.39 -2.63
C GLU A 7 -0.76 10.32 -3.49
N VAL A 8 0.53 10.09 -3.27
CA VAL A 8 1.32 9.25 -4.13
C VAL A 8 0.90 7.83 -3.78
N ASN A 9 0.53 7.05 -4.80
CA ASN A 9 0.28 5.63 -4.59
C ASN A 9 1.48 5.05 -3.85
N CYS A 10 1.22 4.39 -2.72
CA CYS A 10 2.28 3.83 -1.92
C CYS A 10 3.06 2.86 -2.78
N ASN A 11 4.38 3.07 -2.91
CA ASN A 11 5.20 2.28 -3.84
C ASN A 11 5.18 0.78 -3.46
N GLY A 12 5.05 0.49 -2.16
CA GLY A 12 5.00 -0.87 -1.62
C GLY A 12 3.80 -1.70 -2.07
N CYS A 13 2.65 -1.07 -2.31
CA CYS A 13 1.43 -1.75 -2.74
C CYS A 13 0.81 -1.14 -3.99
N ARG A 14 1.49 -0.22 -4.66
CA ARG A 14 1.03 0.49 -5.85
C ARG A 14 -0.40 1.05 -5.75
N GLY A 15 -0.78 1.58 -4.59
CA GLY A 15 -2.13 2.14 -4.40
C GLY A 15 -3.16 1.18 -3.80
N THR A 16 -2.91 -0.13 -3.72
CA THR A 16 -3.93 -1.11 -3.30
C THR A 16 -4.12 -1.18 -1.78
N GLY A 17 -3.15 -0.68 -1.01
CA GLY A 17 -3.12 -0.80 0.46
C GLY A 17 -2.78 -2.20 0.97
N ARG A 18 -2.63 -3.19 0.08
CA ARG A 18 -2.42 -4.60 0.45
C ARG A 18 -1.37 -5.23 -0.44
N VAL A 19 -0.56 -6.12 0.14
CA VAL A 19 0.44 -6.90 -0.58
C VAL A 19 0.13 -8.38 -0.39
N GLN A 20 0.36 -9.16 -1.43
CA GLN A 20 0.25 -10.61 -1.34
C GLN A 20 1.51 -11.13 -0.65
N GLN A 21 1.33 -11.86 0.45
CA GLN A 21 2.41 -12.50 1.17
C GLN A 21 2.11 -14.00 1.25
N SER A 22 3.16 -14.81 1.12
CA SER A 22 3.05 -16.25 1.27
C SER A 22 3.18 -16.58 2.76
N ASP A 23 2.09 -17.01 3.38
CA ASP A 23 2.03 -17.44 4.78
C ASP A 23 1.65 -18.92 4.79
N ASP A 24 2.53 -19.77 5.32
CA ASP A 24 2.33 -21.22 5.45
C ASP A 24 1.91 -21.93 4.14
N GLY A 25 2.52 -21.52 3.01
CA GLY A 25 2.22 -22.07 1.69
C GLY A 25 0.91 -21.56 1.07
N ARG A 26 0.22 -20.61 1.72
CA ARG A 26 -0.96 -19.93 1.18
C ARG A 26 -0.66 -18.48 0.85
N MET A 27 -1.18 -18.00 -0.27
CA MET A 27 -1.11 -16.58 -0.62
C MET A 27 -2.19 -15.83 0.15
N VAL A 28 -1.79 -15.04 1.13
CA VAL A 28 -2.68 -14.17 1.90
C VAL A 28 -2.45 -12.71 1.53
N MET A 29 -3.51 -11.91 1.50
CA MET A 29 -3.38 -10.46 1.33
C MET A 29 -3.20 -9.82 2.71
N VAL A 30 -2.02 -9.30 2.98
CA VAL A 30 -1.72 -8.57 4.21
C VAL A 30 -1.67 -7.07 3.95
N PRO A 31 -1.99 -6.22 4.94
CA PRO A 31 -1.89 -4.78 4.78
C PRO A 31 -0.45 -4.37 4.46
N CYS A 32 -0.30 -3.41 3.54
CA CYS A 32 1.00 -2.89 3.17
C CYS A 32 1.57 -2.07 4.33
N THR A 33 2.61 -2.59 4.97
CA THR A 33 3.30 -1.94 6.10
C THR A 33 3.88 -0.58 5.74
N LEU A 34 4.27 -0.37 4.47
CA LEU A 34 4.83 0.91 4.01
C LEU A 34 3.84 2.08 4.04
N CYS A 35 2.54 1.82 3.89
CA CYS A 35 1.49 2.85 4.03
C CYS A 35 0.51 2.55 5.17
N GLY A 36 0.83 1.59 6.03
CA GLY A 36 -0.06 1.12 7.09
C GLY A 36 -1.41 0.60 6.59
N GLY A 37 -1.50 0.15 5.33
CA GLY A 37 -2.75 -0.30 4.72
C GLY A 37 -3.55 0.78 3.97
N SER A 38 -3.11 2.04 4.01
CA SER A 38 -3.85 3.16 3.42
C SER A 38 -3.81 3.22 1.89
N GLY A 39 -2.88 2.50 1.25
CA GLY A 39 -2.64 2.54 -0.19
C GLY A 39 -1.95 3.80 -0.69
N LYS A 40 -1.90 4.86 0.11
CA LYS A 40 -1.34 6.16 -0.23
C LYS A 40 -0.20 6.52 0.73
N GLN A 41 0.83 7.16 0.21
CA GLN A 41 1.86 7.83 1.01
C GLN A 41 1.53 9.33 1.11
N PRO A 42 1.73 9.94 2.30
CA PRO A 42 1.59 11.38 2.48
C PRO A 42 2.66 12.18 1.75
#